data_AF-A0A0G1Y182-F1
#
_entry.id   AF-A0A0G1Y182-F1
#
_cell.length_a   1.000
_cell.length_b   1.000
_cell.length_c   1.000
_cell.angle_alpha   90.00
_cell.angle_beta   90.00
_cell.angle_gamma   90.00
#
_symmetry.space_group_name_H-M   'P 1'
#
loop_
_entity.id
_entity.type
_entity.pdbx_description
1 polymer ?
#
loop_
_entity_poly.entity_id
_entity_poly.type
_entity_poly.pdbx_seq_one_letter_code
_entity_poly.pdbx_strand_id
1 'polypeptide(L)' 'EFSFGKLVEGINGVRSGNGNFWIYYVNGQTAAVGADQYRVKAGDVIEWKLEEEKK' A
#
# COMPACT_ATOMS: atom_id res chain seq x y z
N GLU A 1 -4.00 7.66 -15.44
CA GLU A 1 -4.04 7.49 -13.98
C GLU A 1 -5.15 6.51 -13.64
N PHE A 2 -4.87 5.46 -12.88
CA PHE A 2 -5.95 4.67 -12.28
C PHE A 2 -6.60 5.55 -11.20
N SER A 3 -7.93 5.56 -11.10
CA SER A 3 -8.70 6.48 -10.25
C SER A 3 -8.50 6.30 -8.74
N PHE A 4 -7.54 5.48 -8.32
CA PHE A 4 -7.32 5.04 -6.93
C PHE A 4 -6.04 5.62 -6.29
N GLY A 5 -5.32 6.52 -6.98
CA GLY A 5 -4.06 7.12 -6.52
C GLY A 5 -2.83 6.49 -7.16
N LYS A 6 -1.65 6.74 -6.59
CA LYS A 6 -0.38 6.21 -7.09
C LYS A 6 -0.15 4.78 -6.56
N LEU A 7 0.17 3.87 -7.47
CA LEU A 7 0.52 2.49 -7.14
C LEU A 7 2.00 2.40 -6.74
N VAL A 8 2.28 1.73 -5.63
CA VAL A 8 3.65 1.39 -5.24
C VAL A 8 4.06 0.08 -5.90
N GLU A 9 5.05 0.17 -6.79
CA GLU A 9 5.53 -1.00 -7.55
C GLU A 9 6.68 -1.75 -6.85
N GLY A 10 7.28 -1.17 -5.82
CA GLY A 10 8.39 -1.81 -5.11
C GLY A 10 8.90 -1.06 -3.90
N ILE A 11 9.34 -1.81 -2.90
CA ILE A 11 9.96 -1.31 -1.67
C ILE A 11 11.24 -2.10 -1.45
N ASN A 12 12.35 -1.39 -1.18
CA ASN A 12 13.65 -1.98 -0.89
C ASN A 12 14.12 -3.06 -1.90
N GLY A 13 13.93 -2.80 -3.20
CA GLY A 13 14.32 -3.73 -4.28
C GLY A 13 13.36 -4.89 -4.54
N VAL A 14 12.34 -5.08 -3.69
CA VAL A 14 11.30 -6.10 -3.89
C VAL A 14 10.13 -5.50 -4.68
N ARG A 15 9.90 -6.01 -5.89
CA ARG A 15 8.84 -5.53 -6.80
C ARG A 15 7.52 -6.27 -6.59
N SER A 16 6.40 -5.57 -6.76
CA SER A 16 5.08 -6.18 -6.96
C SER A 16 5.00 -6.85 -8.33
N GLY A 17 4.13 -7.85 -8.48
CA GLY A 17 3.92 -8.61 -9.71
C GLY A 17 3.65 -10.09 -9.44
N ASN A 18 3.33 -10.86 -10.49
CA ASN A 18 3.06 -12.31 -10.41
C ASN A 18 1.99 -12.69 -9.37
N GLY A 19 0.96 -11.85 -9.22
CA GLY A 19 -0.10 -12.06 -8.24
C GLY A 19 0.20 -11.47 -6.87
N ASN A 20 1.34 -10.83 -6.63
CA ASN A 20 1.66 -10.19 -5.35
C ASN A 20 1.65 -8.67 -5.46
N PHE A 21 1.03 -7.99 -4.50
CA PHE A 21 0.85 -6.55 -4.48
C PHE A 21 1.26 -5.95 -3.13
N TRP A 22 1.85 -4.76 -3.16
CA TRP A 22 2.13 -3.99 -1.96
C TRP A 22 0.85 -3.35 -1.44
N ILE A 23 0.36 -3.85 -0.30
CA ILE A 23 -0.83 -3.35 0.36
C ILE A 23 -0.43 -2.41 1.49
N TYR A 24 -1.07 -1.24 1.50
CA TYR A 24 -0.82 -0.15 2.43
C TYR A 24 -1.81 -0.21 3.60
N TYR A 25 -1.28 -0.15 4.82
CA TYR A 25 -2.08 -0.12 6.04
C TYR A 25 -1.79 1.13 6.87
N VAL A 26 -2.84 1.64 7.50
CA VAL A 26 -2.77 2.69 8.52
C VAL A 26 -3.39 2.14 9.79
N ASN A 27 -2.63 2.09 10.87
CA ASN A 27 -3.09 1.61 12.19
C ASN A 27 -3.73 0.21 12.11
N GLY A 28 -3.10 -0.69 11.34
CA GLY A 28 -3.55 -2.08 11.16
C GLY A 28 -4.73 -2.28 10.20
N GLN A 29 -5.26 -1.22 9.58
CA GLN A 29 -6.37 -1.28 8.62
C GLN A 29 -5.91 -0.96 7.21
N THR A 30 -6.44 -1.67 6.20
CA THR A 30 -6.17 -1.35 4.79
C THR A 30 -6.60 0.10 4.50
N ALA A 31 -5.72 0.87 3.89
CA ALA A 31 -6.01 2.27 3.61
C ALA A 31 -7.17 2.41 2.60
N ALA A 32 -8.07 3.37 2.86
CA ALA A 32 -9.17 3.69 1.96
C ALA A 32 -8.76 4.56 0.75
N VAL A 33 -7.55 5.13 0.79
CA VAL A 33 -6.99 6.00 -0.26
C VAL A 33 -5.55 5.60 -0.55
N GLY A 34 -5.05 6.02 -1.71
CA GLY A 34 -3.65 5.83 -2.08
C GLY A 34 -2.69 6.50 -1.09
N ALA A 35 -1.47 5.96 -0.98
CA ALA A 35 -0.45 6.49 -0.08
C ALA A 35 -0.02 7.92 -0.45
N ASP A 36 -0.25 8.37 -1.69
CA ASP A 36 -0.01 9.74 -2.14
C ASP A 36 -1.07 10.74 -1.65
N GLN A 37 -2.21 10.24 -1.14
CA GLN A 37 -3.37 11.06 -0.74
C GLN A 37 -3.55 11.12 0.78
N TYR A 38 -3.04 10.13 1.53
CA TYR A 38 -3.17 10.10 2.98
C TYR A 38 -2.18 11.03 3.68
N ARG A 39 -2.67 11.91 4.57
CA ARG A 39 -1.84 12.73 5.45
C ARG A 39 -1.70 12.06 6.81
N VAL A 40 -0.50 11.56 7.09
CA VAL A 40 -0.17 10.93 8.38
C VAL A 40 -0.28 11.90 9.55
N LYS A 41 -0.66 11.39 10.70
CA LYS A 41 -0.76 12.10 11.97
C LYS A 41 0.22 11.52 12.98
N ALA A 42 0.57 12.32 13.99
CA ALA A 42 1.43 11.84 15.07
C ALA A 42 0.79 10.63 15.77
N GLY A 43 1.54 9.54 15.88
CA GLY A 43 1.08 8.28 16.44
C GLY A 43 0.52 7.27 15.43
N ASP A 44 0.36 7.65 14.16
CA ASP A 44 -0.02 6.67 13.13
C ASP A 44 1.11 5.64 12.90
N VAL A 45 0.71 4.39 12.77
CA VAL A 45 1.59 3.29 12.35
C VAL A 45 1.29 2.97 10.89
N ILE A 46 2.31 3.13 10.06
CA ILE A 46 2.26 2.82 8.62
C ILE A 46 2.95 1.49 8.38
N GLU A 47 2.22 0.56 7.76
CA GLU A 47 2.74 -0.74 7.38
C GLU A 47 2.52 -1.00 5.89
N TRP A 48 3.50 -1.67 5.28
CA TRP A 48 3.42 -2.17 3.91
C TRP A 48 3.62 -3.67 3.94
N LYS A 49 2.70 -4.41 3.33
CA LYS A 49 2.75 -5.87 3.25
C LYS A 49 2.69 -6.28 1.79
N LEU A 50 3.60 -7.15 1.37
CA LEU A 50 3.52 -7.79 0.06
C LEU A 50 2.56 -8.97 0.21
N GLU A 51 1.35 -8.83 -0.30
CA GLU A 51 0.31 -9.85 -0.18
C GLU A 51 -0.03 -10.43 -1.54
N GLU A 52 -0.38 -11.72 -1.54
CA GLU A 52 -0.89 -12.38 -2.73
C GLU A 52 -2.34 -11.93 -2.99
N GLU A 53 -2.68 -11.76 -4.26
CA GLU A 53 -4.03 -11.55 -4.75
C GLU A 53 -4.86 -12.78 -4.40
N LYS A 54 -5.72 -12.63 -3.41
CA LYS A 54 -6.66 -13.69 -3.05
C LYS A 54 -7.67 -13.80 -4.20
N LYS A 55 -7.55 -14.89 -4.97
CA LYS A 55 -8.55 -15.32 -5.95
C LYS A 55 -9.91 -15.60 -5.31
#